data_AF-A0A8T5IFN9-F1
#
_entry.id   AF-A0A8T5IFN9-F1
#
_cell.length_a   1.000
_cell.length_b   1.000
_cell.length_c   1.000
_cell.angle_alpha   90.00
_cell.angle_beta   90.00
_cell.angle_gamma   90.00
#
_symmetry.space_group_name_H-M   'P 1'
#
loop_
_entity.id
_entity.type
_entity.pdbx_description
1 polymer ?
#
loop_
_entity_poly.entity_id
_entity_poly.type
_entity_poly.pdbx_seq_one_letter_code
_entity_poly.pdbx_strand_id
1 'polypeptide(L)'
;MTSDDHLDDLLNQHGLRLLKKTDKCLDVLREAYTIGVPILIAKSMTDRLATSSGVAFHLGTPDPEMRRIASWLFTVSKNDYRLLLKLAKAAWKRHGREDMRLAGLILANINPDFLKMGVWSVLSEMLQKTEPLEALLESIEELARAGHRVPSDAELEGFCDGPDILHHFAVLILVVCCRRDGVELSKTQKKIVKSRPASTETMDRLAKMVLDEAS
;
A
#
# COMPACT_ATOMS: atom_id res chain seq x y z
N MET A 1 12.02 23.96 -25.52
CA MET A 1 10.67 23.46 -25.27
C MET A 1 10.61 23.18 -23.79
N THR A 2 10.10 24.12 -23.01
CA THR A 2 9.84 23.93 -21.58
C THR A 2 8.68 22.95 -21.47
N SER A 3 8.93 21.78 -20.90
CA SER A 3 7.87 20.86 -20.51
C SER A 3 7.03 21.61 -19.47
N ASP A 4 5.80 21.97 -19.80
CA ASP A 4 4.88 22.66 -18.88
C ASP A 4 4.29 21.62 -17.91
N ASP A 5 5.17 20.93 -17.19
CA ASP A 5 4.82 19.84 -16.29
C ASP A 5 5.05 20.29 -14.86
N HIS A 6 3.98 20.80 -14.26
CA HIS A 6 3.98 21.35 -12.91
C HIS A 6 4.46 20.35 -11.85
N LEU A 7 4.29 19.03 -12.08
CA LEU A 7 4.76 18.03 -11.13
C LEU A 7 6.27 17.94 -11.18
N ASP A 8 6.86 17.83 -12.37
CA ASP A 8 8.31 17.81 -12.51
C ASP A 8 8.93 19.11 -12.01
N ASP A 9 8.31 20.26 -12.28
CA ASP A 9 8.77 21.56 -11.78
C ASP A 9 8.80 21.63 -10.24
N LEU A 10 7.78 21.13 -9.56
CA LEU A 10 7.77 21.04 -8.10
C LEU A 10 8.86 20.08 -7.61
N LEU A 11 8.93 18.87 -8.17
CA LEU A 11 9.85 17.84 -7.73
C LEU A 11 11.33 18.21 -7.97
N ASN A 12 11.63 18.92 -9.05
CA ASN A 12 12.98 19.37 -9.41
C ASN A 12 13.51 20.50 -8.53
N GLN A 13 12.65 21.18 -7.76
CA GLN A 13 13.09 22.16 -6.73
C GLN A 13 13.73 21.47 -5.52
N HIS A 14 13.60 20.15 -5.42
CA HIS A 14 14.02 19.38 -4.28
C HIS A 14 15.09 18.35 -4.63
N GLY A 15 15.80 17.90 -3.60
CA GLY A 15 16.90 16.95 -3.73
C GLY A 15 17.01 16.04 -2.51
N LEU A 16 18.09 15.25 -2.43
CA LEU A 16 18.30 14.27 -1.36
C LEU A 16 18.18 14.85 0.07
N ARG A 17 18.47 16.14 0.26
CA ARG A 17 18.33 16.81 1.57
C ARG A 17 16.89 16.84 2.08
N LEU A 18 15.89 16.83 1.19
CA LEU A 18 14.48 16.78 1.54
C LEU A 18 14.11 15.41 2.12
N LEU A 19 14.50 14.32 1.47
CA LEU A 19 14.26 12.94 1.93
C LEU A 19 14.80 12.69 3.35
N LYS A 20 15.96 13.28 3.68
CA LYS A 20 16.53 13.19 5.04
C LYS A 20 15.67 13.86 6.11
N LYS A 21 14.82 14.81 5.71
CA LYS A 21 13.84 15.52 6.56
C LYS A 21 12.44 14.95 6.27
N THR A 22 12.18 13.76 6.79
CA THR A 22 10.97 12.97 6.51
C THR A 22 9.68 13.81 6.58
N ASP A 23 9.46 14.59 7.63
CA ASP A 23 8.24 15.40 7.77
C ASP A 23 8.09 16.43 6.64
N LYS A 24 9.16 17.17 6.32
CA LYS A 24 9.16 18.13 5.21
C LYS A 24 8.95 17.45 3.86
N CYS A 25 9.49 16.25 3.68
CA CYS A 25 9.27 15.46 2.48
C CYS A 25 7.78 15.09 2.35
N LEU A 26 7.13 14.71 3.44
CA LEU A 26 5.71 14.38 3.46
C LEU A 26 4.81 15.60 3.20
N ASP A 27 5.23 16.80 3.59
CA ASP A 27 4.54 18.05 3.26
C ASP A 27 4.60 18.34 1.75
N VAL A 28 5.80 18.24 1.16
CA VAL A 28 5.99 18.39 -0.29
C VAL A 28 5.23 17.32 -1.08
N LEU A 29 5.23 16.07 -0.62
CA LEU A 29 4.46 15.00 -1.25
C LEU A 29 2.96 15.29 -1.22
N ARG A 30 2.44 15.85 -0.13
CA ARG A 30 1.03 16.26 -0.03
C ARG A 30 0.68 17.32 -1.07
N GLU A 31 1.58 18.25 -1.34
CA GLU A 31 1.42 19.23 -2.41
C GLU A 31 1.46 18.55 -3.79
N ALA A 32 2.46 17.70 -4.03
CA ALA A 32 2.61 16.95 -5.28
C ALA A 32 1.38 16.09 -5.62
N TYR A 33 0.73 15.49 -4.63
CA TYR A 33 -0.51 14.73 -4.81
C TYR A 33 -1.66 15.56 -5.42
N THR A 34 -1.65 16.88 -5.25
CA THR A 34 -2.71 17.75 -5.82
C THR A 34 -2.49 18.08 -7.29
N ILE A 35 -1.29 17.83 -7.82
CA ILE A 35 -0.95 18.12 -9.21
C ILE A 35 -1.51 17.02 -10.12
N GLY A 36 -2.10 17.42 -11.25
CA GLY A 36 -2.71 16.50 -12.21
C GLY A 36 -4.09 15.98 -11.80
N VAL A 37 -4.63 16.38 -10.64
CA VAL A 37 -5.99 16.04 -10.22
C VAL A 37 -7.01 16.79 -11.10
N PRO A 38 -7.90 16.09 -11.84
CA PRO A 38 -8.90 16.74 -12.67
C PRO A 38 -9.84 17.64 -11.86
N ILE A 39 -10.01 18.88 -12.30
CA ILE A 39 -10.80 19.95 -11.63
C ILE A 39 -12.26 19.52 -11.33
N LEU A 40 -12.80 18.58 -12.12
CA LEU A 40 -14.18 18.10 -11.99
C LEU A 40 -14.43 17.11 -10.84
N ILE A 41 -13.39 16.63 -10.14
CA ILE A 41 -13.48 15.69 -9.00
C ILE A 41 -13.46 16.44 -7.64
N ALA A 42 -13.07 17.71 -7.63
CA ALA A 42 -12.05 18.19 -6.68
C ALA A 42 -12.50 18.66 -5.29
N LYS A 43 -13.69 18.34 -4.76
CA LYS A 43 -13.95 18.62 -3.32
C LYS A 43 -15.10 17.83 -2.68
N SER A 44 -16.30 17.87 -3.26
CA SER A 44 -17.47 17.30 -2.58
C SER A 44 -17.52 15.78 -2.55
N MET A 45 -16.93 15.11 -3.55
CA MET A 45 -16.83 13.64 -3.61
C MET A 45 -15.68 13.13 -2.75
N THR A 46 -14.52 13.77 -2.82
CA THR A 46 -13.31 13.35 -2.09
C THR A 46 -13.45 13.56 -0.58
N ASP A 47 -14.09 14.65 -0.13
CA ASP A 47 -14.37 14.87 1.29
C ASP A 47 -15.40 13.88 1.86
N ARG A 48 -16.42 13.50 1.07
CA ARG A 48 -17.39 12.47 1.47
C ARG A 48 -16.74 11.09 1.52
N LEU A 49 -15.91 10.75 0.52
CA LEU A 49 -15.18 9.50 0.47
C LEU A 49 -14.18 9.38 1.63
N ALA A 50 -13.44 10.43 1.99
CA ALA A 50 -12.52 10.40 3.14
C ALA A 50 -13.27 10.13 4.45
N THR A 51 -14.42 10.78 4.65
CA THR A 51 -15.23 10.61 5.87
C THR A 51 -15.85 9.20 5.98
N SER A 52 -16.09 8.52 4.85
CA SER A 52 -16.66 7.15 4.83
C SER A 52 -15.65 6.01 4.64
N SER A 53 -14.41 6.30 4.21
CA SER A 53 -13.40 5.27 3.88
C SER A 53 -12.37 5.03 5.00
N GLY A 54 -12.37 5.85 6.05
CA GLY A 54 -11.48 5.68 7.19
C GLY A 54 -10.03 6.16 6.95
N VAL A 55 -9.78 6.92 5.88
CA VAL A 55 -8.49 7.59 5.63
C VAL A 55 -8.48 9.01 6.24
N ALA A 56 -7.30 9.49 6.61
CA ALA A 56 -7.10 10.87 7.07
C ALA A 56 -7.28 11.92 5.97
N PHE A 57 -7.04 11.53 4.72
CA PHE A 57 -7.29 12.37 3.53
C PHE A 57 -7.34 11.53 2.27
N HIS A 58 -7.99 12.06 1.25
CA HIS A 58 -7.95 11.59 -0.12
C HIS A 58 -7.92 12.84 -1.02
N LEU A 59 -7.02 12.89 -1.99
CA LEU A 59 -6.80 14.05 -2.87
C LEU A 59 -7.16 13.74 -4.33
N GLY A 60 -7.24 12.46 -4.70
CA GLY A 60 -7.66 12.04 -6.04
C GLY A 60 -6.52 12.01 -7.06
N THR A 61 -5.28 11.83 -6.60
CA THR A 61 -4.09 11.77 -7.46
C THR A 61 -4.20 10.61 -8.46
N PRO A 62 -4.11 10.87 -9.78
CA PRO A 62 -4.10 9.81 -10.78
C PRO A 62 -2.91 8.85 -10.61
N ASP A 63 -3.10 7.57 -10.92
CA ASP A 63 -2.03 6.55 -10.80
C ASP A 63 -0.76 6.89 -11.60
N PRO A 64 -0.81 7.49 -12.82
CA PRO A 64 0.39 7.95 -13.51
C PRO A 64 1.23 8.93 -12.67
N GLU A 65 0.59 9.89 -11.99
CA GLU A 65 1.28 10.86 -11.15
C GLU A 65 1.84 10.21 -9.87
N MET A 66 1.10 9.28 -9.26
CA MET A 66 1.61 8.49 -8.12
C MET A 66 2.88 7.71 -8.50
N ARG A 67 2.91 7.10 -9.68
CA ARG A 67 4.09 6.36 -10.18
C ARG A 67 5.26 7.28 -10.50
N ARG A 68 5.00 8.48 -11.04
CA ARG A 68 6.03 9.50 -11.28
C ARG A 68 6.65 9.99 -9.98
N ILE A 69 5.83 10.30 -8.97
CA ILE A 69 6.30 10.66 -7.63
C ILE A 69 7.18 9.54 -7.05
N ALA A 70 6.74 8.28 -7.11
CA ALA A 70 7.53 7.15 -6.66
C ALA A 70 8.87 7.07 -7.42
N SER A 71 8.86 7.13 -8.75
CA SER A 71 10.07 7.09 -9.59
C SER A 71 11.07 8.21 -9.22
N TRP A 72 10.57 9.42 -8.99
CA TRP A 72 11.38 10.54 -8.53
C TRP A 72 12.02 10.25 -7.15
N LEU A 73 11.30 9.66 -6.20
CA LEU A 73 11.85 9.29 -4.88
C LEU A 73 13.01 8.29 -5.01
N PHE A 74 12.87 7.26 -5.85
CA PHE A 74 13.96 6.30 -6.10
C PHE A 74 15.17 6.98 -6.75
N THR A 75 14.92 7.87 -7.72
CA THR A 75 15.97 8.63 -8.41
C THR A 75 16.73 9.54 -7.45
N VAL A 76 16.02 10.38 -6.68
CA VAL A 76 16.62 11.38 -5.81
C VAL A 76 17.26 10.78 -4.56
N SER A 77 16.77 9.63 -4.10
CA SER A 77 17.40 8.83 -3.02
C SER A 77 18.63 8.05 -3.49
N LYS A 78 18.85 7.92 -4.81
CA LYS A 78 19.84 7.01 -5.40
C LYS A 78 19.67 5.58 -4.91
N ASN A 79 18.42 5.12 -4.81
CA ASN A 79 18.04 3.81 -4.28
C ASN A 79 18.51 3.56 -2.83
N ASP A 80 18.58 4.61 -1.99
CA ASP A 80 18.79 4.42 -0.55
C ASP A 80 17.51 3.85 0.10
N TYR A 81 17.40 2.53 0.08
CA TYR A 81 16.24 1.80 0.61
C TYR A 81 15.99 2.04 2.10
N ARG A 82 16.99 2.46 2.88
CA ARG A 82 16.77 2.85 4.29
C ARG A 82 15.94 4.12 4.38
N LEU A 83 16.27 5.13 3.56
CA LEU A 83 15.53 6.39 3.51
C LEU A 83 14.12 6.18 2.94
N LEU A 84 14.00 5.40 1.87
CA LEU A 84 12.71 5.09 1.25
C LEU A 84 11.79 4.32 2.20
N LEU A 85 12.31 3.30 2.90
CA LEU A 85 11.52 2.55 3.87
C LEU A 85 11.10 3.43 5.06
N LYS A 86 12.00 4.30 5.56
CA LYS A 86 11.65 5.28 6.60
C LYS A 86 10.52 6.20 6.14
N LEU A 87 10.57 6.68 4.90
CA LEU A 87 9.53 7.52 4.32
C LEU A 87 8.21 6.75 4.16
N ALA A 88 8.23 5.52 3.64
CA ALA A 88 7.04 4.68 3.49
C ALA A 88 6.35 4.42 4.84
N LYS A 89 7.12 4.08 5.89
CA LYS A 89 6.59 3.92 7.25
C LYS A 89 5.93 5.20 7.78
N ALA A 90 6.57 6.36 7.53
CA ALA A 90 6.04 7.65 7.97
C ALA A 90 4.79 8.10 7.18
N ALA A 91 4.75 7.83 5.86
CA ALA A 91 3.60 8.07 5.01
C ALA A 91 2.41 7.21 5.46
N TRP A 92 2.61 5.90 5.62
CA TRP A 92 1.57 4.98 6.10
C TRP A 92 0.97 5.42 7.44
N LYS A 93 1.81 5.92 8.36
CA LYS A 93 1.37 6.43 9.67
C LYS A 93 0.44 7.65 9.56
N ARG A 94 0.58 8.50 8.54
CA ARG A 94 -0.33 9.64 8.28
C ARG A 94 -1.71 9.20 7.81
N HIS A 95 -1.85 7.95 7.35
CA HIS A 95 -3.12 7.32 7.04
C HIS A 95 -3.94 8.01 5.93
N GLY A 96 -3.29 8.79 5.07
CA GLY A 96 -3.90 9.30 3.85
C GLY A 96 -3.92 8.25 2.75
N ARG A 97 -4.93 8.29 1.88
CA ARG A 97 -5.02 7.37 0.74
C ARG A 97 -3.71 7.43 -0.06
N GLU A 98 -3.33 8.60 -0.55
CA GLU A 98 -2.16 8.75 -1.44
C GLU A 98 -0.86 8.38 -0.73
N ASP A 99 -0.76 8.64 0.58
CA ASP A 99 0.38 8.22 1.39
C ASP A 99 0.51 6.70 1.47
N MET A 100 -0.59 5.98 1.69
CA MET A 100 -0.60 4.51 1.69
C MET A 100 -0.30 3.94 0.30
N ARG A 101 -0.85 4.56 -0.76
CA ARG A 101 -0.55 4.18 -2.14
C ARG A 101 0.94 4.33 -2.45
N LEU A 102 1.54 5.46 -2.05
CA LEU A 102 2.96 5.73 -2.23
C LEU A 102 3.82 4.72 -1.47
N ALA A 103 3.45 4.42 -0.22
CA ALA A 103 4.14 3.41 0.58
C ALA A 103 4.09 2.01 -0.08
N GLY A 104 2.94 1.61 -0.63
CA GLY A 104 2.82 0.37 -1.42
C GLY A 104 3.73 0.36 -2.66
N LEU A 105 3.76 1.46 -3.42
CA LEU A 105 4.67 1.62 -4.57
C LEU A 105 6.15 1.56 -4.17
N ILE A 106 6.52 2.16 -3.04
CA ILE A 106 7.88 2.09 -2.50
C ILE A 106 8.23 0.64 -2.15
N LEU A 107 7.40 -0.04 -1.35
CA LEU A 107 7.67 -1.42 -0.94
C LEU A 107 7.79 -2.37 -2.14
N ALA A 108 6.93 -2.20 -3.15
CA ALA A 108 6.93 -2.99 -4.38
C ALA A 108 8.22 -2.86 -5.21
N ASN A 109 8.98 -1.76 -5.03
CA ASN A 109 10.17 -1.45 -5.83
C ASN A 109 11.48 -1.50 -5.02
N ILE A 110 11.43 -1.78 -3.71
CA ILE A 110 12.64 -2.06 -2.93
C ILE A 110 13.21 -3.42 -3.35
N ASN A 111 14.54 -3.52 -3.46
CA ASN A 111 15.20 -4.79 -3.70
C ASN A 111 14.80 -5.81 -2.60
N PRO A 112 14.22 -6.98 -2.96
CA PRO A 112 13.83 -8.01 -2.00
C PRO A 112 14.96 -8.45 -1.05
N ASP A 113 16.21 -8.50 -1.53
CA ASP A 113 17.38 -8.89 -0.72
C ASP A 113 17.66 -7.91 0.43
N PHE A 114 17.20 -6.67 0.30
CA PHE A 114 17.29 -5.66 1.36
C PHE A 114 16.26 -5.93 2.49
N LEU A 115 15.11 -6.51 2.15
CA LEU A 115 14.01 -6.81 3.07
C LEU A 115 14.23 -8.19 3.70
N LYS A 116 15.16 -8.28 4.66
CA LYS A 116 15.57 -9.55 5.29
C LYS A 116 14.42 -10.43 5.81
N MET A 117 13.34 -9.82 6.27
CA MET A 117 12.16 -10.50 6.80
C MET A 117 11.05 -10.73 5.75
N GLY A 118 11.27 -10.32 4.50
CA GLY A 118 10.26 -10.32 3.44
C GLY A 118 9.36 -9.08 3.46
N VAL A 119 8.76 -8.79 2.31
CA VAL A 119 7.94 -7.58 2.13
C VAL A 119 6.63 -7.61 2.94
N TRP A 120 6.05 -8.80 3.10
CA TRP A 120 4.78 -8.99 3.81
C TRP A 120 4.94 -8.72 5.31
N SER A 121 6.03 -9.20 5.92
CA SER A 121 6.34 -8.88 7.30
C SER A 121 6.60 -7.38 7.49
N VAL A 122 7.33 -6.75 6.57
CA VAL A 122 7.55 -5.30 6.61
C VAL A 122 6.24 -4.51 6.52
N LEU A 123 5.32 -4.90 5.62
CA LEU A 123 4.00 -4.28 5.54
C LEU A 123 3.17 -4.56 6.80
N SER A 124 3.22 -5.77 7.36
CA SER A 124 2.51 -6.13 8.60
C SER A 124 2.93 -5.25 9.79
N GLU A 125 4.22 -4.91 9.90
CA GLU A 125 4.74 -3.99 10.93
C GLU A 125 4.26 -2.54 10.75
N MET A 126 3.78 -2.18 9.56
CA MET A 126 3.27 -0.84 9.26
C MET A 126 1.79 -0.67 9.60
N LEU A 127 1.05 -1.79 9.71
CA LEU A 127 -0.38 -1.77 9.94
C LEU A 127 -0.72 -1.13 11.30
N GLN A 128 -1.73 -0.28 11.29
CA GLN A 128 -2.32 0.31 12.49
C GLN A 128 -3.45 -0.57 13.03
N LYS A 129 -4.12 -0.13 14.10
CA LYS A 129 -5.25 -0.88 14.70
C LYS A 129 -6.39 -1.14 13.72
N THR A 130 -6.55 -0.25 12.75
CA THR A 130 -7.57 -0.30 11.70
C THR A 130 -6.98 0.23 10.42
N GLU A 131 -7.33 -0.38 9.29
CA GLU A 131 -6.89 0.06 7.97
C GLU A 131 -8.08 0.18 7.00
N PRO A 132 -8.08 1.19 6.11
CA PRO A 132 -8.99 1.26 4.99
C PRO A 132 -8.78 0.03 4.11
N LEU A 133 -9.84 -0.78 3.97
CA LEU A 133 -9.77 -2.04 3.23
C LEU A 133 -9.25 -1.85 1.80
N GLU A 134 -9.74 -0.83 1.10
CA GLU A 134 -9.34 -0.52 -0.28
C GLU A 134 -7.84 -0.20 -0.38
N ALA A 135 -7.33 0.69 0.49
CA ALA A 135 -5.93 1.08 0.48
C ALA A 135 -4.99 -0.09 0.81
N LEU A 136 -5.40 -0.96 1.74
CA LEU A 136 -4.65 -2.17 2.07
C LEU A 136 -4.65 -3.17 0.90
N LEU A 137 -5.81 -3.42 0.29
CA LEU A 137 -5.95 -4.29 -0.87
C LEU A 137 -5.07 -3.83 -2.04
N GLU A 138 -5.13 -2.55 -2.41
CA GLU A 138 -4.33 -2.03 -3.53
C GLU A 138 -2.83 -2.10 -3.25
N SER A 139 -2.43 -1.97 -1.98
CA SER A 139 -1.03 -2.15 -1.57
C SER A 139 -0.61 -3.61 -1.73
N ILE A 140 -1.44 -4.56 -1.29
CA ILE A 140 -1.20 -6.00 -1.47
C ILE A 140 -1.15 -6.36 -2.96
N GLU A 141 -2.05 -5.82 -3.78
CA GLU A 141 -2.06 -6.01 -5.23
C GLU A 141 -0.81 -5.46 -5.90
N GLU A 142 -0.30 -4.30 -5.48
CA GLU A 142 0.95 -3.75 -6.00
C GLU A 142 2.14 -4.65 -5.67
N LEU A 143 2.21 -5.16 -4.43
CA LEU A 143 3.25 -6.12 -4.03
C LEU A 143 3.13 -7.43 -4.82
N ALA A 144 1.92 -7.95 -5.00
CA ALA A 144 1.69 -9.14 -5.79
C ALA A 144 2.08 -8.92 -7.26
N ARG A 145 1.75 -7.75 -7.84
CA ARG A 145 2.13 -7.39 -9.21
C ARG A 145 3.65 -7.25 -9.38
N ALA A 146 4.37 -6.84 -8.34
CA ALA A 146 5.83 -6.79 -8.31
C ALA A 146 6.49 -8.18 -8.22
N GLY A 147 5.72 -9.27 -8.19
CA GLY A 147 6.23 -10.64 -8.20
C GLY A 147 6.59 -11.19 -6.83
N HIS A 148 6.20 -10.52 -5.75
CA HIS A 148 6.35 -11.08 -4.41
C HIS A 148 5.46 -12.33 -4.26
N ARG A 149 6.08 -13.45 -3.86
CA ARG A 149 5.39 -14.73 -3.64
C ARG A 149 4.47 -14.64 -2.42
N VAL A 150 3.42 -15.45 -2.40
CA VAL A 150 2.61 -15.65 -1.19
C VAL A 150 3.51 -16.05 0.00
N PRO A 151 3.29 -15.53 1.22
CA PRO A 151 4.02 -15.98 2.41
C PRO A 151 3.81 -17.48 2.62
N SER A 152 4.78 -18.12 3.28
CA SER A 152 4.65 -19.52 3.69
C SER A 152 3.50 -19.69 4.70
N ASP A 153 3.00 -20.92 4.83
CA ASP A 153 1.95 -21.24 5.81
C ASP A 153 2.37 -20.84 7.24
N ALA A 154 3.66 -21.02 7.60
CA ALA A 154 4.18 -20.62 8.90
C ALA A 154 4.18 -19.09 9.11
N GLU A 155 4.48 -18.31 8.08
CA GLU A 155 4.39 -16.84 8.15
C GLU A 155 2.94 -16.37 8.28
N LEU A 156 2.01 -16.99 7.53
CA LEU A 156 0.58 -16.68 7.61
C LEU A 156 0.00 -17.02 8.99
N GLU A 157 0.36 -18.18 9.55
CA GLU A 157 -0.02 -18.56 10.92
C GLU A 157 0.54 -17.56 11.94
N GLY A 158 1.79 -17.10 11.77
CA GLY A 158 2.37 -16.06 12.62
C GLY A 158 1.61 -14.73 12.58
N PHE A 159 1.00 -14.36 11.45
CA PHE A 159 0.10 -13.21 11.39
C PHE A 159 -1.21 -13.45 12.15
N CYS A 160 -1.76 -14.67 12.07
CA CYS A 160 -2.98 -15.07 12.78
C CYS A 160 -2.82 -15.12 14.31
N ASP A 161 -1.61 -15.31 14.81
CA ASP A 161 -1.31 -15.28 16.26
C ASP A 161 -1.28 -13.84 16.83
N GLY A 162 -1.29 -12.83 15.96
CA GLY A 162 -1.31 -11.42 16.32
C GLY A 162 -2.72 -10.83 16.50
N PRO A 163 -2.85 -9.49 16.50
CA PRO A 163 -4.14 -8.82 16.52
C PRO A 163 -4.98 -9.14 15.27
N ASP A 164 -6.30 -9.08 15.39
CA ASP A 164 -7.26 -9.43 14.31
C ASP A 164 -6.94 -8.81 12.93
N ILE A 165 -6.43 -7.57 12.90
CA ILE A 165 -6.04 -6.89 11.66
C ILE A 165 -4.97 -7.68 10.87
N LEU A 166 -4.04 -8.37 11.55
CA LEU A 166 -3.02 -9.20 10.91
C LEU A 166 -3.61 -10.48 10.34
N HIS A 167 -4.64 -11.05 10.98
CA HIS A 167 -5.38 -12.17 10.42
C HIS A 167 -6.15 -11.73 9.16
N HIS A 168 -6.85 -10.60 9.21
CA HIS A 168 -7.51 -10.04 8.02
C HIS A 168 -6.50 -9.76 6.91
N PHE A 169 -5.32 -9.23 7.23
CA PHE A 169 -4.22 -9.04 6.30
C PHE A 169 -3.77 -10.35 5.63
N ALA A 170 -3.58 -11.43 6.40
CA ALA A 170 -3.25 -12.75 5.87
C ALA A 170 -4.31 -13.26 4.88
N VAL A 171 -5.60 -13.07 5.18
CA VAL A 171 -6.71 -13.44 4.28
C VAL A 171 -6.64 -12.61 2.99
N LEU A 172 -6.40 -11.30 3.07
CA LEU A 172 -6.30 -10.44 1.89
C LEU A 172 -5.11 -10.80 0.98
N ILE A 173 -3.96 -11.16 1.57
CA ILE A 173 -2.83 -11.67 0.80
C ILE A 173 -3.23 -12.93 0.02
N LEU A 174 -3.92 -13.88 0.65
CA LEU A 174 -4.39 -15.10 0.00
C LEU A 174 -5.37 -14.79 -1.13
N VAL A 175 -6.36 -13.92 -0.88
CA VAL A 175 -7.34 -13.49 -1.91
C VAL A 175 -6.62 -12.95 -3.15
N VAL A 176 -5.63 -12.08 -2.97
CA VAL A 176 -4.91 -11.45 -4.09
C VAL A 176 -3.94 -12.42 -4.76
N CYS A 177 -3.08 -13.10 -3.98
CA CYS A 177 -2.01 -13.92 -4.54
C CYS A 177 -2.53 -15.21 -5.17
N CYS A 178 -3.52 -15.89 -4.56
CA CYS A 178 -4.07 -17.11 -5.12
C CYS A 178 -4.80 -16.85 -6.43
N ARG A 179 -5.55 -15.74 -6.52
CA ARG A 179 -6.19 -15.32 -7.77
C ARG A 179 -5.17 -14.98 -8.84
N ARG A 180 -4.07 -14.29 -8.49
CA ARG A 180 -2.98 -13.96 -9.42
C ARG A 180 -2.33 -15.23 -9.98
N ASP A 181 -2.03 -16.19 -9.10
CA ASP A 181 -1.25 -17.38 -9.46
C ASP A 181 -2.12 -18.54 -9.99
N GLY A 182 -3.44 -18.46 -9.83
CA GLY A 182 -4.36 -19.54 -10.19
C GLY A 182 -4.14 -20.81 -9.35
N VAL A 183 -3.72 -20.65 -8.09
CA VAL A 183 -3.37 -21.77 -7.21
C VAL A 183 -4.44 -22.01 -6.15
N GLU A 184 -4.71 -23.28 -5.89
CA GLU A 184 -5.58 -23.67 -4.80
C GLU A 184 -4.94 -23.42 -3.44
N LEU A 185 -5.77 -23.08 -2.46
CA LEU A 185 -5.36 -22.92 -1.07
C LEU A 185 -4.91 -24.25 -0.46
N SER A 186 -3.81 -24.21 0.30
CA SER A 186 -3.40 -25.32 1.16
C SER A 186 -4.46 -25.61 2.23
N LYS A 187 -4.39 -26.79 2.88
CA LYS A 187 -5.28 -27.11 4.01
C LYS A 187 -5.16 -26.08 5.15
N THR A 188 -3.94 -25.61 5.41
CA THR A 188 -3.65 -24.58 6.42
C THR A 188 -4.27 -23.25 6.02
N GLN A 189 -4.08 -22.83 4.77
CA GLN A 189 -4.66 -21.57 4.27
C GLN A 189 -6.19 -21.60 4.28
N LYS A 190 -6.82 -22.71 3.90
CA LYS A 190 -8.28 -22.91 4.03
C LYS A 190 -8.74 -22.76 5.48
N LYS A 191 -7.98 -23.27 6.45
CA LYS A 191 -8.27 -23.10 7.89
C LYS A 191 -8.17 -21.63 8.30
N ILE A 192 -7.11 -20.93 7.89
CA ILE A 192 -6.90 -19.50 8.17
C ILE A 192 -8.09 -18.67 7.67
N VAL A 193 -8.54 -18.87 6.43
CA VAL A 193 -9.67 -18.10 5.86
C VAL A 193 -10.98 -18.38 6.60
N LYS A 194 -11.20 -19.64 7.01
CA LYS A 194 -12.39 -20.05 7.77
C LYS A 194 -12.41 -19.57 9.21
N SER A 195 -11.25 -19.48 9.86
CA SER A 195 -11.12 -19.04 11.25
C SER A 195 -10.90 -17.54 11.41
N ARG A 196 -11.08 -16.74 10.35
CA ARG A 196 -10.92 -15.28 10.41
C ARG A 196 -11.83 -14.67 11.49
N PRO A 197 -11.40 -13.61 12.18
CA PRO A 197 -12.25 -12.84 13.08
C PRO A 197 -13.42 -12.21 12.33
N ALA A 198 -14.53 -11.98 13.03
CA ALA A 198 -15.69 -11.28 12.48
C ALA A 198 -15.28 -9.89 11.96
N SER A 199 -15.87 -9.48 10.83
CA SER A 199 -15.48 -8.25 10.13
C SER A 199 -16.64 -7.67 9.34
N THR A 200 -16.35 -6.89 8.31
CA THR A 200 -17.32 -6.34 7.37
C THR A 200 -17.87 -7.38 6.41
N GLU A 201 -19.07 -7.15 5.87
CA GLU A 201 -19.65 -7.99 4.81
C GLU A 201 -18.72 -8.12 3.59
N THR A 202 -17.97 -7.07 3.25
CA THR A 202 -17.00 -7.13 2.14
C THR A 202 -15.88 -8.11 2.44
N MET A 203 -15.34 -8.14 3.66
CA MET A 203 -14.34 -9.15 4.06
C MET A 203 -14.91 -10.57 3.99
N ASP A 204 -16.17 -10.76 4.39
CA ASP A 204 -16.82 -12.06 4.31
C ASP A 204 -17.01 -12.53 2.87
N ARG A 205 -17.39 -11.61 1.97
CA ARG A 205 -17.47 -11.90 0.53
C ARG A 205 -16.11 -12.28 -0.05
N LEU A 206 -15.06 -11.52 0.24
CA LEU A 206 -13.70 -11.83 -0.24
C LEU A 206 -13.20 -13.19 0.25
N ALA A 207 -13.41 -13.48 1.54
CA ALA A 207 -13.05 -14.77 2.13
C ALA A 207 -13.82 -15.94 1.52
N LYS A 208 -15.11 -15.75 1.20
CA LYS A 208 -15.88 -16.76 0.48
C LYS A 208 -15.37 -16.98 -0.93
N MET A 209 -15.09 -15.91 -1.67
CA MET A 209 -14.57 -16.01 -3.05
C MET A 209 -13.31 -16.86 -3.14
N VAL A 210 -12.33 -16.63 -2.27
CA VAL A 210 -11.07 -17.41 -2.30
C VAL A 210 -11.25 -18.87 -1.87
N LEU A 211 -12.29 -19.20 -1.09
CA LEU A 211 -12.62 -20.57 -0.73
C LEU A 211 -13.34 -21.30 -1.88
N ASP A 212 -14.22 -20.60 -2.59
CA ASP A 212 -15.01 -21.14 -3.71
C ASP A 212 -14.12 -21.37 -4.94
N GLU A 213 -13.14 -20.50 -5.21
CA GLU A 213 -12.14 -20.68 -6.28
C GLU A 213 -11.14 -21.83 -6.00
N ALA A 214 -11.06 -22.29 -4.74
CA ALA A 214 -10.17 -23.36 -4.29
C ALA A 214 -10.88 -24.70 -4.03
N SER A 215 -12.13 -24.84 -4.49
CA SER A 215 -12.97 -26.04 -4.34
C SER A 215 -13.29 -26.69 -5.69
#